data_AF-A0A7S3SGA0-F1
#
_entry.id   AF-A0A7S3SGA0-F1
#
_cell.length_a   1.000
_cell.length_b   1.000
_cell.length_c   1.000
_cell.angle_alpha   90.00
_cell.angle_beta   90.00
_cell.angle_gamma   90.00
#
_symmetry.space_group_name_H-M   'P 1'
#
loop_
_entity.id
_entity.type
_entity.pdbx_description
1 polymer ?
#
loop_
_entity_poly.entity_id
_entity_poly.type
_entity_poly.pdbx_seq_one_letter_code
_entity_poly.pdbx_strand_id
1 'polypeptide(L)'
;VAVKHASGVAAVRVCLANKDVAGAEAALDKLHAQWESSKAALAALPPEQLAGGKVAKMRAELNELACEVQDLKDRVVLSWESGDRYEGGWKDDNPHGKGTYHYADGNSYEGRWAWGVKEGKGVFQWAAGERYEGEWADDIMHGEGTYTFADGSSYKGGYCRGVRHGQGTWTYKDGGSYVGNWEGGKKNGKGVYTDVSGKVVYDGEWMYNKEHGEGTFYQPDGGFYTGTFFEGKRHGQGQYTSPAGDVMFKGEWLDNKPVTSTSQLRQPKQSSMSDVTSNQPGKRLSFTREQSPSTEMLPPPSTPRGQAAPAA
;
A
#
# COMPACT_ATOMS: atom_id res chain seq x y z
N VAL A 1 20.73 46.87 -3.88
CA VAL A 1 19.51 46.39 -3.20
C VAL A 1 18.86 45.29 -4.02
N ALA A 2 18.38 45.58 -5.23
CA ALA A 2 17.75 44.59 -6.14
C ALA A 2 18.55 43.28 -6.35
N VAL A 3 19.86 43.35 -6.61
CA VAL A 3 20.70 42.14 -6.82
C VAL A 3 20.76 41.24 -5.58
N LYS A 4 20.82 41.83 -4.38
CA LYS A 4 20.86 41.06 -3.12
C LYS A 4 19.51 40.38 -2.86
N HIS A 5 18.41 41.11 -3.09
CA HIS A 5 17.05 40.58 -3.00
C HIS A 5 16.78 39.46 -3.98
N ALA A 6 17.14 39.63 -5.26
CA ALA A 6 17.01 38.59 -6.27
C ALA A 6 17.78 37.32 -5.89
N SER A 7 18.98 37.46 -5.30
CA SER A 7 19.75 36.32 -4.80
C SER A 7 19.10 35.64 -3.59
N GLY A 8 18.46 36.40 -2.70
CA GLY A 8 17.72 35.85 -1.56
C GLY A 8 16.42 35.16 -1.96
N VAL A 9 15.65 35.75 -2.89
CA VAL A 9 14.47 35.13 -3.51
C VAL A 9 14.86 33.83 -4.22
N ALA A 10 15.97 33.83 -4.97
CA ALA A 10 16.50 32.61 -5.59
C ALA A 10 16.88 31.56 -4.55
N ALA A 11 17.50 31.95 -3.43
CA ALA A 11 17.81 31.02 -2.35
C ALA A 11 16.54 30.41 -1.72
N VAL A 12 15.51 31.21 -1.42
CA VAL A 12 14.23 30.70 -0.92
C VAL A 12 13.57 29.77 -1.94
N ARG A 13 13.56 30.14 -3.23
CA ARG A 13 13.05 29.29 -4.31
C ARG A 13 13.82 27.98 -4.44
N VAL A 14 15.14 27.99 -4.28
CA VAL A 14 15.98 26.79 -4.30
C VAL A 14 15.64 25.91 -3.10
N CYS A 15 15.52 26.47 -1.90
CA CYS A 15 15.13 25.70 -0.71
C CYS A 15 13.72 25.12 -0.85
N LEU A 16 12.76 25.89 -1.35
CA LEU A 16 11.39 25.42 -1.64
C LEU A 16 11.36 24.36 -2.74
N ALA A 17 12.14 24.52 -3.82
CA ALA A 17 12.29 23.51 -4.86
C ALA A 17 12.90 22.20 -4.34
N ASN A 18 13.77 22.32 -3.33
CA ASN A 18 14.38 21.18 -2.64
C ASN A 18 13.57 20.67 -1.43
N LYS A 19 12.38 21.25 -1.16
CA LYS A 19 11.57 21.01 0.05
C LYS A 19 12.38 21.01 1.36
N ASP A 20 13.42 21.83 1.39
CA ASP A 20 14.20 22.14 2.58
C ASP A 20 13.48 23.27 3.32
N VAL A 21 12.51 22.91 4.15
CA VAL A 21 11.67 23.87 4.87
C VAL A 21 12.51 24.71 5.84
N ALA A 22 13.42 24.08 6.59
CA ALA A 22 14.30 24.77 7.53
C ALA A 22 15.27 25.73 6.81
N GLY A 23 15.82 25.32 5.65
CA GLY A 23 16.62 26.21 4.82
C GLY A 23 15.80 27.31 4.15
N ALA A 24 14.55 27.01 3.75
CA ALA A 24 13.63 28.00 3.19
C ALA A 24 13.27 29.06 4.23
N GLU A 25 13.00 28.67 5.47
CA GLU A 25 12.81 29.59 6.61
C GLU A 25 14.05 30.44 6.85
N ALA A 26 15.23 29.81 6.99
CA ALA A 26 16.47 30.54 7.25
C ALA A 26 16.84 31.50 6.11
N ALA A 27 16.53 31.14 4.87
CA ALA A 27 16.68 32.02 3.71
C ALA A 27 15.64 33.14 3.68
N LEU A 28 14.40 32.85 4.06
CA LEU A 28 13.29 33.79 4.11
C LEU A 28 13.48 34.84 5.21
N ASP A 29 13.98 34.44 6.38
CA ASP A 29 14.35 35.36 7.47
C ASP A 29 15.45 36.33 7.04
N LYS A 30 16.47 35.82 6.33
CA LYS A 30 17.55 36.65 5.78
C LYS A 30 17.03 37.62 4.72
N LEU A 31 16.15 37.15 3.83
CA LEU A 31 15.53 37.97 2.80
C LEU A 31 14.65 39.07 3.41
N HIS A 32 13.86 38.72 4.44
CA HIS A 32 13.00 39.64 5.16
C HIS A 32 13.80 40.72 5.91
N ALA A 33 14.89 40.35 6.58
CA ALA A 33 15.79 41.30 7.25
C ALA A 33 16.45 42.27 6.24
N GLN A 34 16.86 41.77 5.08
CA GLN A 34 17.39 42.61 4.00
C GLN A 34 16.34 43.58 3.46
N TRP A 35 15.06 43.18 3.46
CA TRP A 35 13.97 43.99 2.93
C TRP A 35 13.65 45.14 3.88
N GLU A 36 13.52 44.86 5.18
CA GLU A 36 13.31 45.90 6.20
C GLU A 36 14.47 46.89 6.25
N SER A 37 15.72 46.42 6.12
CA SER A 37 16.89 47.30 6.04
C SER A 37 16.84 48.22 4.81
N SER A 38 16.41 47.69 3.66
CA SER A 38 16.29 48.46 2.41
C SER A 38 15.17 49.49 2.46
N LYS A 39 14.05 49.13 3.10
CA LYS A 39 12.90 50.00 3.34
C LYS A 39 13.25 51.15 4.30
N ALA A 40 13.97 50.87 5.38
CA ALA A 40 14.45 51.87 6.32
C ALA A 40 15.44 52.85 5.67
N ALA A 41 16.36 52.34 4.83
CA ALA A 41 17.30 53.19 4.08
C ALA A 41 16.59 54.15 3.12
N LEU A 42 15.52 53.70 2.46
CA LEU A 42 14.70 54.54 1.59
C LEU A 42 13.95 55.63 2.37
N ALA A 43 13.43 55.30 3.56
CA ALA A 43 12.72 56.24 4.43
C ALA A 43 13.61 57.34 5.02
N ALA A 44 14.92 57.10 5.12
CA ALA A 44 15.90 58.04 5.66
C ALA A 44 16.46 59.05 4.63
N LEU A 45 16.07 58.95 3.35
CA LEU A 45 16.56 59.87 2.32
C LEU A 45 15.92 61.27 2.45
N PRO A 46 16.68 62.34 2.22
CA PRO A 46 16.16 63.70 2.28
C PRO A 46 15.16 63.98 1.13
N PRO A 47 14.18 64.89 1.32
CA PRO A 47 13.11 65.19 0.36
C PRO A 47 13.59 65.51 -1.07
N GLU A 48 14.75 66.15 -1.18
CA GLU A 48 15.37 66.54 -2.46
C GLU A 48 15.81 65.34 -3.30
N GLN A 49 16.17 64.22 -2.65
CA GLN A 49 16.53 62.97 -3.33
C GLN A 49 15.31 62.10 -3.67
N LEU A 50 14.19 62.30 -2.98
CA LEU A 50 12.94 61.57 -3.18
C LEU A 50 12.18 62.00 -4.46
N ALA A 51 12.44 63.21 -4.98
CA ALA A 51 11.75 63.78 -6.13
C ALA A 51 12.22 63.25 -7.51
N GLY A 52 13.31 62.47 -7.56
CA GLY A 52 13.88 61.95 -8.80
C GLY A 52 13.29 60.60 -9.24
N GLY A 53 13.17 60.39 -10.56
CA GLY A 53 12.67 59.12 -11.15
C GLY A 53 13.43 57.86 -10.72
N LYS A 54 14.66 58.01 -10.21
CA LYS A 54 15.47 56.92 -9.65
C LYS A 54 14.88 56.34 -8.36
N VAL A 55 14.31 57.18 -7.48
CA VAL A 55 13.66 56.74 -6.23
C VAL A 55 12.31 56.10 -6.53
N ALA A 56 11.54 56.63 -7.48
CA ALA A 56 10.27 56.05 -7.91
C ALA A 56 10.47 54.62 -8.46
N LYS A 57 11.52 54.41 -9.28
CA LYS A 57 11.91 53.07 -9.76
C LYS A 57 12.28 52.13 -8.61
N MET A 58 13.08 52.61 -7.65
CA MET A 58 13.49 51.80 -6.50
C MET A 58 12.30 51.40 -5.61
N ARG A 59 11.29 52.27 -5.50
CA ARG A 59 10.05 52.00 -4.76
C ARG A 59 9.17 50.97 -5.46
N ALA A 60 9.06 51.04 -6.80
CA ALA A 60 8.31 50.07 -7.59
C ALA A 60 8.94 48.66 -7.49
N GLU A 61 10.26 48.56 -7.64
CA GLU A 61 11.00 47.30 -7.48
C GLU A 61 10.81 46.69 -6.08
N LEU A 62 10.79 47.53 -5.03
CA LEU A 62 10.61 47.06 -3.64
C LEU A 62 9.17 46.55 -3.37
N ASN A 63 8.17 47.12 -4.03
CA ASN A 63 6.77 46.69 -3.92
C ASN A 63 6.53 45.35 -4.66
N GLU A 64 7.11 45.19 -5.84
CA GLU A 64 7.03 43.93 -6.61
C GLU A 64 7.67 42.77 -5.82
N LEU A 65 8.86 43.01 -5.24
CA LEU A 65 9.52 42.07 -4.34
C LEU A 65 8.70 41.77 -3.08
N ALA A 66 7.94 42.73 -2.55
CA ALA A 66 7.11 42.51 -1.36
C ALA A 66 5.97 41.52 -1.64
N CYS A 67 5.34 41.61 -2.82
CA CYS A 67 4.33 40.64 -3.26
C CYS A 67 4.94 39.24 -3.41
N GLU A 68 6.14 39.14 -4.00
CA GLU A 68 6.85 37.88 -4.21
C GLU A 68 7.30 37.22 -2.89
N VAL A 69 7.76 38.02 -1.92
CA VAL A 69 8.09 37.54 -0.57
C VAL A 69 6.84 37.03 0.16
N GLN A 70 5.70 37.68 -0.02
CA GLN A 70 4.44 37.25 0.59
C GLN A 70 3.96 35.91 0.01
N ASP A 71 4.02 35.73 -1.31
CA ASP A 71 3.72 34.44 -1.95
C ASP A 71 4.63 33.31 -1.43
N LEU A 72 5.93 33.58 -1.31
CA LEU A 72 6.89 32.61 -0.76
C LEU A 72 6.61 32.28 0.72
N LYS A 73 6.17 33.26 1.52
CA LYS A 73 5.71 33.03 2.90
C LYS A 73 4.52 32.08 2.92
N ASP A 74 3.52 32.32 2.08
CA ASP A 74 2.30 31.51 2.03
C ASP A 74 2.60 30.08 1.56
N ARG A 75 3.51 29.91 0.59
CA ARG A 75 4.00 28.60 0.13
C ARG A 75 4.79 27.84 1.18
N VAL A 76 5.63 28.53 1.95
CA VAL A 76 6.28 27.94 3.12
C VAL A 76 5.19 27.48 4.06
N VAL A 77 4.27 28.33 4.51
CA VAL A 77 3.18 28.02 5.47
C VAL A 77 2.33 26.79 5.10
N LEU A 78 1.97 26.59 3.82
CA LEU A 78 1.26 25.38 3.37
C LEU A 78 2.02 24.07 3.66
N SER A 79 3.35 24.11 3.73
CA SER A 79 4.16 22.93 4.13
C SER A 79 4.11 22.66 5.64
N TRP A 80 3.70 23.63 6.47
CA TRP A 80 3.58 23.51 7.93
C TRP A 80 2.28 22.86 8.35
N GLU A 81 1.22 22.98 7.54
CA GLU A 81 -0.09 22.44 7.89
C GLU A 81 -0.24 20.94 7.57
N SER A 82 0.48 20.43 6.56
CA SER A 82 0.39 19.01 6.20
C SER A 82 1.39 18.12 6.94
N GLY A 83 2.58 18.62 7.30
CA GLY A 83 3.67 17.83 7.90
C GLY A 83 4.37 16.87 6.93
N ASP A 84 3.92 16.82 5.68
CA ASP A 84 4.47 15.97 4.63
C ASP A 84 5.69 16.62 3.97
N ARG A 85 6.69 15.81 3.61
CA ARG A 85 7.93 16.27 2.96
C ARG A 85 8.31 15.33 1.83
N TYR A 86 8.84 15.86 0.73
CA TYR A 86 9.34 15.01 -0.37
C TYR A 86 10.67 15.52 -0.91
N GLU A 87 11.58 14.60 -1.21
CA GLU A 87 12.90 14.87 -1.75
C GLU A 87 13.07 14.05 -3.01
N GLY A 88 13.21 14.67 -4.17
CA GLY A 88 13.32 13.92 -5.41
C GLY A 88 13.17 14.77 -6.66
N GLY A 89 13.06 14.08 -7.79
CA GLY A 89 12.84 14.72 -9.08
C GLY A 89 11.44 15.31 -9.21
N TRP A 90 11.34 16.32 -10.09
CA TRP A 90 10.13 17.06 -10.40
C TRP A 90 9.97 17.21 -11.91
N LYS A 91 8.74 17.17 -12.38
CA LYS A 91 8.37 17.50 -13.75
C LYS A 91 6.97 18.11 -13.76
N ASP A 92 6.84 19.29 -14.36
CA ASP A 92 5.58 20.04 -14.45
C ASP A 92 4.84 20.12 -13.11
N ASP A 93 5.55 20.57 -12.07
CA ASP A 93 5.08 20.69 -10.68
C ASP A 93 4.62 19.38 -10.01
N ASN A 94 4.95 18.22 -10.59
CA ASN A 94 4.62 16.91 -10.04
C ASN A 94 5.88 16.11 -9.67
N PRO A 95 5.86 15.32 -8.57
CA PRO A 95 6.87 14.30 -8.28
C PRO A 95 7.12 13.39 -9.49
N HIS A 96 8.38 13.26 -9.91
CA HIS A 96 8.74 12.49 -11.10
C HIS A 96 10.17 11.96 -11.01
N GLY A 97 10.42 10.74 -11.48
CA GLY A 97 11.73 10.11 -11.39
C GLY A 97 11.95 9.44 -10.04
N LYS A 98 13.14 9.51 -9.46
CA LYS A 98 13.39 8.94 -8.12
C LYS A 98 13.12 9.99 -7.04
N GLY A 99 12.52 9.57 -5.94
CA GLY A 99 12.29 10.43 -4.79
C GLY A 99 11.78 9.69 -3.55
N THR A 100 11.92 10.37 -2.42
CA THR A 100 11.50 9.94 -1.10
C THR A 100 10.39 10.87 -0.59
N TYR A 101 9.29 10.32 -0.10
CA TYR A 101 8.21 11.04 0.54
C TYR A 101 8.12 10.60 2.01
N HIS A 102 8.16 11.57 2.91
CA HIS A 102 7.92 11.41 4.34
C HIS A 102 6.52 11.96 4.63
N TYR A 103 5.65 11.09 5.13
CA TYR A 103 4.30 11.46 5.51
C TYR A 103 4.27 11.96 6.96
N ALA A 104 3.36 12.87 7.27
CA ALA A 104 3.20 13.42 8.61
C ALA A 104 2.77 12.39 9.66
N ASP A 105 2.12 11.32 9.22
CA ASP A 105 1.74 10.17 10.06
C ASP A 105 2.92 9.24 10.38
N GLY A 106 4.13 9.55 9.89
CA GLY A 106 5.34 8.78 10.09
C GLY A 106 5.60 7.71 9.03
N ASN A 107 4.68 7.52 8.06
CA ASN A 107 4.94 6.64 6.92
C ASN A 107 6.05 7.24 6.04
N SER A 108 6.67 6.41 5.20
CA SER A 108 7.56 6.90 4.15
C SER A 108 7.52 6.04 2.91
N TYR A 109 7.79 6.65 1.76
CA TYR A 109 7.99 5.96 0.50
C TYR A 109 9.31 6.41 -0.11
N GLU A 110 10.16 5.48 -0.53
CA GLU A 110 11.35 5.74 -1.34
C GLU A 110 11.22 4.95 -2.64
N GLY A 111 11.20 5.62 -3.78
CA GLY A 111 11.08 4.90 -5.03
C GLY A 111 10.92 5.77 -6.25
N ARG A 112 10.37 5.16 -7.30
CA ARG A 112 10.04 5.88 -8.52
C ARG A 112 8.66 6.53 -8.42
N TRP A 113 8.56 7.68 -9.08
CA TRP A 113 7.40 8.54 -9.19
C TRP A 113 7.16 8.87 -10.65
N ALA A 114 5.89 8.96 -11.03
CA ALA A 114 5.48 9.47 -12.34
C ALA A 114 4.26 10.36 -12.13
N TRP A 115 4.39 11.65 -12.42
CA TRP A 115 3.26 12.60 -12.37
C TRP A 115 2.53 12.62 -11.02
N GLY A 116 3.30 12.58 -9.93
CA GLY A 116 2.77 12.68 -8.58
C GLY A 116 2.30 11.37 -7.95
N VAL A 117 2.32 10.25 -8.68
CA VAL A 117 1.97 8.93 -8.14
C VAL A 117 3.19 8.02 -8.04
N LYS A 118 3.19 7.09 -7.08
CA LYS A 118 4.19 6.02 -6.96
C LYS A 118 4.05 5.08 -8.16
N GLU A 119 5.15 4.85 -8.87
CA GLU A 119 5.16 4.10 -10.14
C GLU A 119 6.48 3.32 -10.28
N GLY A 120 6.45 2.07 -10.71
CA GLY A 120 7.64 1.23 -10.83
C GLY A 120 8.16 0.74 -9.48
N LYS A 121 9.49 0.59 -9.33
CA LYS A 121 10.08 0.03 -8.09
C LYS A 121 10.13 1.06 -6.97
N GLY A 122 9.72 0.64 -5.76
CA GLY A 122 9.80 1.46 -4.56
C GLY A 122 9.60 0.67 -3.26
N VAL A 123 9.96 1.30 -2.16
CA VAL A 123 9.84 0.81 -0.79
C VAL A 123 8.88 1.72 -0.04
N PHE A 124 7.83 1.16 0.54
CA PHE A 124 6.97 1.86 1.48
C PHE A 124 7.20 1.29 2.88
N GLN A 125 7.45 2.17 3.83
CA GLN A 125 7.61 1.85 5.24
C GLN A 125 6.46 2.48 6.00
N TRP A 126 5.65 1.64 6.65
CA TRP A 126 4.59 2.11 7.53
C TRP A 126 5.16 2.46 8.90
N ALA A 127 4.59 3.49 9.52
CA ALA A 127 4.93 3.92 10.88
C ALA A 127 4.68 2.81 11.92
N ALA A 128 3.70 1.93 11.65
CA ALA A 128 3.38 0.77 12.48
C ALA A 128 4.39 -0.39 12.34
N GLY A 129 5.38 -0.27 11.45
CA GLY A 129 6.49 -1.20 11.30
C GLY A 129 6.37 -2.13 10.10
N GLU A 130 5.22 -2.20 9.42
CA GLU A 130 5.13 -2.93 8.16
C GLU A 130 6.02 -2.31 7.08
N ARG A 131 6.42 -3.12 6.10
CA ARG A 131 7.26 -2.68 4.98
C ARG A 131 6.86 -3.40 3.71
N TYR A 132 6.78 -2.67 2.60
CA TYR A 132 6.60 -3.24 1.27
C TYR A 132 7.76 -2.79 0.40
N GLU A 133 8.38 -3.73 -0.30
CA GLU A 133 9.40 -3.47 -1.31
C GLU A 133 9.01 -4.21 -2.58
N GLY A 134 8.73 -3.47 -3.65
CA GLY A 134 8.25 -4.08 -4.87
C GLY A 134 7.89 -3.08 -5.94
N GLU A 135 7.10 -3.56 -6.88
CA GLU A 135 6.54 -2.75 -7.95
C GLU A 135 5.26 -2.03 -7.50
N TRP A 136 5.04 -0.87 -8.10
CA TRP A 136 3.94 0.07 -7.88
C TRP A 136 3.38 0.48 -9.23
N ALA A 137 2.07 0.65 -9.30
CA ALA A 137 1.38 1.23 -10.44
C ALA A 137 0.24 2.10 -9.92
N ASP A 138 0.19 3.37 -10.33
CA ASP A 138 -0.86 4.32 -9.93
C ASP A 138 -1.10 4.36 -8.40
N ASP A 139 -0.03 4.54 -7.61
CA ASP A 139 -0.05 4.54 -6.14
C ASP A 139 -0.41 3.22 -5.44
N ILE A 140 -0.60 2.14 -6.20
CA ILE A 140 -1.04 0.85 -5.70
C ILE A 140 0.06 -0.21 -5.89
N MET A 141 0.25 -1.08 -4.90
CA MET A 141 1.15 -2.23 -5.03
C MET A 141 0.74 -3.12 -6.21
N HIS A 142 1.70 -3.42 -7.10
CA HIS A 142 1.46 -4.17 -8.32
C HIS A 142 2.70 -5.00 -8.67
N GLY A 143 2.59 -5.97 -9.58
CA GLY A 143 3.73 -6.74 -10.06
C GLY A 143 4.34 -7.60 -8.94
N GLU A 144 5.66 -7.76 -8.94
CA GLU A 144 6.36 -8.53 -7.90
C GLU A 144 6.71 -7.64 -6.70
N GLY A 145 6.52 -8.18 -5.48
CA GLY A 145 6.84 -7.45 -4.26
C GLY A 145 7.03 -8.35 -3.03
N THR A 146 7.66 -7.79 -2.01
CA THR A 146 7.79 -8.39 -0.69
C THR A 146 7.14 -7.48 0.35
N TYR A 147 6.15 -7.99 1.07
CA TYR A 147 5.51 -7.32 2.20
C TYR A 147 5.96 -8.01 3.49
N THR A 148 6.56 -7.26 4.41
CA THR A 148 6.89 -7.68 5.76
C THR A 148 5.88 -7.07 6.72
N PHE A 149 5.19 -7.92 7.47
CA PHE A 149 4.19 -7.50 8.45
C PHE A 149 4.84 -7.16 9.80
N ALA A 150 4.15 -6.37 10.61
CA ALA A 150 4.64 -5.94 11.92
C ALA A 150 4.88 -7.12 12.89
N ASP A 151 4.18 -8.26 12.69
CA ASP A 151 4.37 -9.48 13.48
C ASP A 151 5.59 -10.33 13.04
N GLY A 152 6.33 -9.88 12.02
CA GLY A 152 7.50 -10.56 11.47
C GLY A 152 7.18 -11.59 10.37
N SER A 153 5.90 -11.88 10.11
CA SER A 153 5.53 -12.65 8.92
C SER A 153 5.83 -11.87 7.64
N SER A 154 5.93 -12.56 6.51
CA SER A 154 6.15 -11.90 5.22
C SER A 154 5.48 -12.63 4.07
N TYR A 155 5.18 -11.88 3.01
CA TYR A 155 4.75 -12.40 1.72
C TYR A 155 5.69 -11.90 0.63
N LYS A 156 6.17 -12.80 -0.22
CA LYS A 156 6.94 -12.49 -1.43
C LYS A 156 6.28 -13.10 -2.65
N GLY A 157 5.84 -12.29 -3.59
CA GLY A 157 5.22 -12.77 -4.82
C GLY A 157 4.44 -11.68 -5.55
N GLY A 158 3.50 -12.13 -6.38
CA GLY A 158 2.72 -11.25 -7.23
C GLY A 158 1.62 -10.45 -6.51
N TYR A 159 1.39 -9.24 -7.01
CA TYR A 159 0.34 -8.32 -6.61
C TYR A 159 -0.43 -7.84 -7.83
N CYS A 160 -1.76 -7.82 -7.72
CA CYS A 160 -2.63 -7.20 -8.70
C CYS A 160 -3.55 -6.22 -7.96
N ARG A 161 -3.39 -4.93 -8.23
CA ARG A 161 -4.20 -3.84 -7.63
C ARG A 161 -4.23 -3.90 -6.10
N GLY A 162 -3.06 -4.05 -5.47
CA GLY A 162 -2.91 -4.05 -4.01
C GLY A 162 -3.19 -5.40 -3.35
N VAL A 163 -3.60 -6.41 -4.13
CA VAL A 163 -4.01 -7.72 -3.61
C VAL A 163 -3.04 -8.80 -4.07
N ARG A 164 -2.60 -9.66 -3.15
CA ARG A 164 -1.75 -10.83 -3.46
C ARG A 164 -2.41 -11.70 -4.54
N HIS A 165 -1.67 -12.00 -5.60
CA HIS A 165 -2.17 -12.67 -6.79
C HIS A 165 -1.05 -13.41 -7.53
N GLY A 166 -1.37 -14.51 -8.21
CA GLY A 166 -0.38 -15.30 -8.96
C GLY A 166 0.45 -16.19 -8.05
N GLN A 167 1.75 -16.33 -8.30
CA GLN A 167 2.64 -17.15 -7.48
C GLN A 167 3.19 -16.34 -6.31
N GLY A 168 3.33 -16.98 -5.14
CA GLY A 168 3.97 -16.33 -4.01
C GLY A 168 4.24 -17.24 -2.82
N THR A 169 5.17 -16.79 -1.99
CA THR A 169 5.59 -17.42 -0.75
C THR A 169 5.10 -16.60 0.43
N TRP A 170 4.36 -17.21 1.34
CA TRP A 170 4.07 -16.66 2.65
C TRP A 170 4.95 -17.33 3.69
N THR A 171 5.75 -16.56 4.41
CA THR A 171 6.52 -17.01 5.57
C THR A 171 5.80 -16.56 6.82
N TYR A 172 5.36 -17.51 7.65
CA TYR A 172 4.69 -17.21 8.91
C TYR A 172 5.71 -16.75 9.96
N LYS A 173 5.23 -16.05 10.99
CA LYS A 173 6.07 -15.55 12.09
C LYS A 173 6.86 -16.65 12.83
N ASP A 174 6.37 -17.88 12.80
CA ASP A 174 7.00 -19.04 13.44
C ASP A 174 8.07 -19.70 12.57
N GLY A 175 8.22 -19.27 11.31
CA GLY A 175 9.16 -19.82 10.33
C GLY A 175 8.56 -20.85 9.38
N GLY A 176 7.31 -21.27 9.59
CA GLY A 176 6.60 -22.09 8.60
C GLY A 176 6.43 -21.33 7.29
N SER A 177 6.09 -22.04 6.20
CA SER A 177 5.88 -21.37 4.91
C SER A 177 4.78 -21.99 4.05
N TYR A 178 4.16 -21.18 3.21
CA TYR A 178 3.33 -21.63 2.11
C TYR A 178 3.89 -21.10 0.80
N VAL A 179 4.08 -21.97 -0.20
CA VAL A 179 4.51 -21.61 -1.55
C VAL A 179 3.45 -22.09 -2.53
N GLY A 180 2.84 -21.19 -3.29
CA GLY A 180 1.83 -21.59 -4.26
C GLY A 180 1.06 -20.45 -4.90
N ASN A 181 -0.11 -20.81 -5.41
CA ASN A 181 -1.01 -19.90 -6.10
C ASN A 181 -1.87 -19.05 -5.14
N TRP A 182 -2.04 -17.79 -5.51
CA TRP A 182 -2.81 -16.78 -4.79
C TRP A 182 -3.83 -16.14 -5.71
N GLU A 183 -5.04 -15.98 -5.22
CA GLU A 183 -6.10 -15.25 -5.91
C GLU A 183 -6.95 -14.51 -4.89
N GLY A 184 -7.20 -13.22 -5.14
CA GLY A 184 -8.00 -12.38 -4.24
C GLY A 184 -7.45 -12.34 -2.80
N GLY A 185 -6.13 -12.38 -2.64
CA GLY A 185 -5.48 -12.31 -1.33
C GLY A 185 -5.44 -13.63 -0.57
N LYS A 186 -5.95 -14.71 -1.16
CA LYS A 186 -6.13 -16.03 -0.55
C LYS A 186 -5.39 -17.11 -1.34
N LYS A 187 -4.94 -18.16 -0.64
CA LYS A 187 -4.42 -19.38 -1.27
C LYS A 187 -5.52 -20.01 -2.12
N ASN A 188 -5.26 -20.20 -3.40
CA ASN A 188 -6.21 -20.75 -4.38
C ASN A 188 -5.44 -21.44 -5.50
N GLY A 189 -5.75 -22.70 -5.80
CA GLY A 189 -4.99 -23.53 -6.74
C GLY A 189 -3.91 -24.35 -6.04
N LYS A 190 -2.86 -24.76 -6.76
CA LYS A 190 -1.81 -25.63 -6.20
C LYS A 190 -0.88 -24.87 -5.26
N GLY A 191 -0.46 -25.52 -4.17
CA GLY A 191 0.58 -25.00 -3.28
C GLY A 191 1.02 -26.00 -2.21
N VAL A 192 2.20 -25.73 -1.66
CA VAL A 192 2.87 -26.53 -0.64
C VAL A 192 2.95 -25.75 0.65
N TYR A 193 2.54 -26.37 1.75
CA TYR A 193 2.72 -25.86 3.11
C TYR A 193 3.81 -26.67 3.81
N THR A 194 4.79 -25.97 4.39
CA THR A 194 5.86 -26.52 5.22
C THR A 194 5.76 -26.00 6.64
N ASP A 195 6.09 -26.86 7.61
CA ASP A 195 6.24 -26.45 9.00
C ASP A 195 7.53 -25.64 9.24
N VAL A 196 7.75 -25.25 10.49
CA VAL A 196 8.90 -24.46 10.96
C VAL A 196 10.25 -25.17 10.79
N SER A 197 10.24 -26.49 10.60
CA SER A 197 11.45 -27.29 10.34
C SER A 197 11.75 -27.41 8.83
N GLY A 198 10.85 -26.92 7.98
CA GLY A 198 10.91 -27.08 6.53
C GLY A 198 10.33 -28.40 6.03
N LYS A 199 9.73 -29.22 6.90
CA LYS A 199 9.06 -30.47 6.47
C LYS A 199 7.73 -30.13 5.80
N VAL A 200 7.46 -30.76 4.66
CA VAL A 200 6.17 -30.64 3.98
C VAL A 200 5.07 -31.22 4.87
N VAL A 201 4.04 -30.42 5.12
CA VAL A 201 2.83 -30.82 5.87
C VAL A 201 1.68 -31.08 4.89
N TYR A 202 1.58 -30.27 3.83
CA TYR A 202 0.57 -30.46 2.79
C TYR A 202 1.13 -30.06 1.42
N ASP A 203 0.89 -30.90 0.41
CA ASP A 203 1.15 -30.61 -1.00
C ASP A 203 -0.12 -30.94 -1.78
N GLY A 204 -0.79 -29.92 -2.32
CA GLY A 204 -2.04 -30.14 -3.03
C GLY A 204 -2.74 -28.87 -3.46
N GLU A 205 -4.02 -29.02 -3.75
CA GLU A 205 -4.91 -27.93 -4.13
C GLU A 205 -5.45 -27.20 -2.88
N TRP A 206 -5.74 -25.92 -3.09
CA TRP A 206 -6.24 -24.97 -2.09
C TRP A 206 -7.42 -24.19 -2.67
N MET A 207 -8.38 -23.86 -1.81
CA MET A 207 -9.48 -22.96 -2.15
C MET A 207 -9.80 -22.10 -0.92
N TYR A 208 -9.79 -20.78 -1.10
CA TYR A 208 -10.08 -19.80 -0.06
C TYR A 208 -9.33 -20.06 1.27
N ASN A 209 -8.01 -20.27 1.19
CA ASN A 209 -7.11 -20.57 2.32
C ASN A 209 -7.27 -21.96 2.97
N LYS A 210 -8.13 -22.84 2.45
CA LYS A 210 -8.32 -24.20 2.96
C LYS A 210 -7.81 -25.24 1.96
N GLU A 211 -7.34 -26.39 2.46
CA GLU A 211 -7.05 -27.56 1.62
C GLU A 211 -8.35 -27.99 0.91
N HIS A 212 -8.28 -28.19 -0.40
CA HIS A 212 -9.44 -28.50 -1.24
C HIS A 212 -8.98 -29.22 -2.50
N GLY A 213 -9.75 -30.15 -3.05
CA GLY A 213 -9.34 -30.90 -4.24
C GLY A 213 -8.32 -31.98 -3.90
N GLU A 214 -7.45 -32.35 -4.85
CA GLU A 214 -6.46 -33.41 -4.64
C GLU A 214 -5.26 -32.89 -3.83
N GLY A 215 -4.74 -33.73 -2.92
CA GLY A 215 -3.55 -33.40 -2.16
C GLY A 215 -2.96 -34.56 -1.37
N THR A 216 -1.78 -34.32 -0.81
CA THR A 216 -1.12 -35.20 0.15
C THR A 216 -0.87 -34.45 1.44
N PHE A 217 -1.38 -34.99 2.55
CA PHE A 217 -1.16 -34.49 3.90
C PHE A 217 -0.21 -35.42 4.65
N TYR A 218 0.89 -34.86 5.16
CA TYR A 218 1.93 -35.58 5.88
C TYR A 218 1.80 -35.36 7.38
N GLN A 219 1.76 -36.45 8.13
CA GLN A 219 1.71 -36.41 9.57
C GLN A 219 3.11 -36.23 10.18
N PRO A 220 3.19 -35.68 11.41
CA PRO A 220 4.45 -35.58 12.14
C PRO A 220 5.16 -36.94 12.30
N ASP A 221 4.41 -38.02 12.49
CA ASP A 221 4.91 -39.39 12.66
C ASP A 221 5.51 -40.02 11.38
N GLY A 222 5.34 -39.39 10.22
CA GLY A 222 5.82 -39.89 8.93
C GLY A 222 4.75 -40.61 8.10
N GLY A 223 3.57 -40.88 8.66
CA GLY A 223 2.42 -41.35 7.89
C GLY A 223 1.88 -40.24 6.99
N PHE A 224 1.13 -40.60 5.96
CA PHE A 224 0.55 -39.61 5.06
C PHE A 224 -0.78 -40.09 4.47
N TYR A 225 -1.62 -39.12 4.14
CA TYR A 225 -2.86 -39.33 3.40
C TYR A 225 -2.72 -38.71 2.02
N THR A 226 -3.12 -39.44 0.97
CA THR A 226 -3.25 -38.91 -0.39
C THR A 226 -4.69 -39.11 -0.87
N GLY A 227 -5.32 -38.07 -1.38
CA GLY A 227 -6.67 -38.12 -1.92
C GLY A 227 -7.35 -36.76 -1.90
N THR A 228 -8.68 -36.77 -1.93
CA THR A 228 -9.46 -35.54 -2.00
C THR A 228 -9.66 -34.87 -0.64
N PHE A 229 -9.78 -33.54 -0.68
CA PHE A 229 -10.04 -32.64 0.43
C PHE A 229 -11.23 -31.73 0.11
N PHE A 230 -12.02 -31.41 1.13
CA PHE A 230 -13.09 -30.42 1.06
C PHE A 230 -13.10 -29.58 2.34
N GLU A 231 -12.92 -28.27 2.19
CA GLU A 231 -12.85 -27.31 3.30
C GLU A 231 -11.87 -27.71 4.43
N GLY A 232 -10.66 -28.15 4.07
CA GLY A 232 -9.61 -28.50 5.03
C GLY A 232 -9.76 -29.89 5.65
N LYS A 233 -10.70 -30.70 5.16
CA LYS A 233 -10.94 -32.06 5.66
C LYS A 233 -10.71 -33.08 4.55
N ARG A 234 -10.11 -34.21 4.89
CA ARG A 234 -10.10 -35.41 4.03
C ARG A 234 -11.54 -35.81 3.74
N HIS A 235 -11.88 -35.89 2.47
CA HIS A 235 -13.24 -36.08 2.00
C HIS A 235 -13.19 -36.76 0.63
N GLY A 236 -14.11 -37.66 0.29
CA GLY A 236 -14.09 -38.40 -0.99
C GLY A 236 -13.05 -39.53 -1.01
N GLN A 237 -12.52 -39.86 -2.17
CA GLN A 237 -11.60 -40.99 -2.34
C GLN A 237 -10.20 -40.67 -1.82
N GLY A 238 -9.61 -41.59 -1.07
CA GLY A 238 -8.24 -41.42 -0.58
C GLY A 238 -7.64 -42.65 0.09
N GLN A 239 -6.34 -42.56 0.35
CA GLN A 239 -5.54 -43.61 0.96
C GLN A 239 -4.71 -43.03 2.11
N TYR A 240 -4.72 -43.71 3.26
CA TYR A 240 -3.79 -43.43 4.36
C TYR A 240 -2.71 -44.52 4.43
N THR A 241 -1.45 -44.08 4.45
CA THR A 241 -0.25 -44.92 4.54
C THR A 241 0.46 -44.65 5.87
N SER A 242 0.82 -45.70 6.60
CA SER A 242 1.55 -45.60 7.87
C SER A 242 3.00 -45.15 7.68
N PRO A 243 3.70 -44.71 8.75
CA PRO A 243 5.14 -44.43 8.68
C PRO A 243 6.00 -45.62 8.20
N ALA A 244 5.51 -46.86 8.40
CA ALA A 244 6.19 -48.07 7.95
C ALA A 244 5.96 -48.37 6.45
N GLY A 245 5.08 -47.62 5.79
CA GLY A 245 4.71 -47.83 4.38
C GLY A 245 3.47 -48.69 4.16
N ASP A 246 2.81 -49.16 5.22
CA ASP A 246 1.61 -49.99 5.11
C ASP A 246 0.38 -49.16 4.76
N VAL A 247 -0.40 -49.62 3.78
CA VAL A 247 -1.69 -49.02 3.45
C VAL A 247 -2.71 -49.40 4.53
N MET A 248 -3.00 -48.46 5.42
CA MET A 248 -3.90 -48.67 6.56
C MET A 248 -5.38 -48.58 6.17
N PHE A 249 -5.70 -47.73 5.20
CA PHE A 249 -7.04 -47.60 4.66
C PHE A 249 -6.99 -47.04 3.23
N LYS A 250 -7.83 -47.56 2.35
CA LYS A 250 -8.06 -47.04 1.01
C LYS A 250 -9.55 -47.10 0.70
N GLY A 251 -10.17 -45.95 0.40
CA GLY A 251 -11.59 -45.88 0.11
C GLY A 251 -12.16 -44.48 0.32
N GLU A 252 -13.46 -44.42 0.58
CA GLU A 252 -14.20 -43.17 0.83
C GLU A 252 -13.91 -42.59 2.22
N TRP A 253 -13.78 -41.27 2.29
CA TRP A 253 -13.59 -40.46 3.49
C TRP A 253 -14.71 -39.42 3.59
N LEU A 254 -15.19 -39.18 4.80
CA LEU A 254 -16.13 -38.12 5.10
C LEU A 254 -15.65 -37.38 6.35
N ASP A 255 -15.31 -36.10 6.19
CA ASP A 255 -14.91 -35.20 7.26
C ASP A 255 -13.81 -35.81 8.17
N ASN A 256 -12.67 -36.14 7.56
CA ASN A 256 -11.50 -36.75 8.20
C ASN A 256 -11.68 -38.18 8.71
N LYS A 257 -12.79 -38.86 8.43
CA LYS A 257 -13.06 -40.23 8.87
C LYS A 257 -13.22 -41.19 7.69
N PRO A 258 -12.62 -42.40 7.76
CA PRO A 258 -12.88 -43.42 6.75
C PRO A 258 -14.34 -43.90 6.86
N VAL A 259 -15.01 -44.04 5.73
CA VAL A 259 -16.38 -44.56 5.65
C VAL A 259 -16.31 -46.08 5.66
N THR A 260 -16.62 -46.70 6.81
CA THR A 260 -16.53 -48.15 7.01
C THR A 260 -17.88 -48.88 6.94
N SER A 261 -19.00 -48.15 6.80
CA SER A 261 -20.33 -48.72 6.67
C SER A 261 -21.18 -47.93 5.67
N THR A 262 -21.83 -48.65 4.75
CA THR A 262 -22.70 -48.13 3.69
C THR A 262 -23.90 -47.32 4.22
N SER A 263 -24.23 -47.41 5.52
CA SER A 263 -25.32 -46.66 6.15
C SER A 263 -25.05 -45.15 6.31
N GLN A 264 -23.78 -44.72 6.20
CA GLN A 264 -23.36 -43.32 6.32
C GLN A 264 -23.37 -42.55 4.98
N LEU A 265 -23.67 -43.22 3.86
CA LEU A 265 -23.74 -42.65 2.51
C LEU A 265 -25.05 -41.88 2.21
N ARG A 266 -25.77 -41.37 3.22
CA ARG A 266 -26.93 -40.52 2.93
C ARG A 266 -26.45 -39.12 2.58
N GLN A 267 -26.39 -38.84 1.28
CA GLN A 267 -26.24 -37.49 0.74
C GLN A 267 -27.32 -36.56 1.31
N PRO A 268 -27.04 -35.25 1.50
CA PRO A 268 -28.11 -34.29 1.72
C PRO A 268 -29.04 -34.32 0.51
N LYS A 269 -30.34 -34.49 0.75
CA LYS A 269 -31.37 -34.48 -0.30
C LYS A 269 -31.17 -33.25 -1.18
N GLN A 270 -30.93 -33.46 -2.47
CA GLN A 270 -31.27 -32.47 -3.47
C GLN A 270 -32.77 -32.19 -3.32
N SER A 271 -33.13 -31.01 -2.83
CA SER A 271 -34.50 -30.53 -2.93
C SER A 271 -34.76 -30.28 -4.42
N SER A 272 -35.47 -31.21 -5.04
CA SER A 272 -36.06 -31.09 -6.36
C SER A 272 -36.85 -29.78 -6.43
N MET A 273 -36.40 -28.84 -7.26
CA MET A 273 -37.29 -27.84 -7.82
C MET A 273 -38.06 -28.50 -8.96
N SER A 274 -39.38 -28.57 -8.81
CA SER A 274 -40.33 -28.60 -9.92
C SER A 274 -41.60 -27.86 -9.51
N ASP A 275 -41.74 -26.68 -10.12
CA ASP A 275 -42.97 -26.00 -10.55
C ASP A 275 -44.02 -25.56 -9.52
N VAL A 276 -44.03 -24.24 -9.28
CA VAL A 276 -45.25 -23.42 -9.33
C VAL A 276 -44.93 -22.11 -10.07
N THR A 277 -45.49 -21.96 -11.26
CA THR A 277 -45.68 -20.69 -11.96
C THR A 277 -46.71 -19.83 -11.22
N SER A 278 -46.37 -18.58 -10.86
CA SER A 278 -47.29 -17.42 -10.90
C SER A 278 -46.61 -16.12 -10.41
N ASN A 279 -46.28 -15.27 -11.38
CA ASN A 279 -46.35 -13.80 -11.39
C ASN A 279 -46.69 -13.05 -10.07
N GLN A 280 -45.77 -12.24 -9.53
CA GLN A 280 -45.85 -10.76 -9.40
C GLN A 280 -44.67 -10.16 -8.59
N PRO A 281 -44.24 -8.90 -8.86
CA PRO A 281 -42.99 -8.34 -8.37
C PRO A 281 -43.14 -7.51 -7.09
N GLY A 282 -42.11 -7.56 -6.24
CA GLY A 282 -41.89 -6.58 -5.17
C GLY A 282 -42.23 -7.09 -3.76
N LYS A 283 -41.22 -7.59 -3.06
CA LYS A 283 -40.99 -7.27 -1.64
C LYS A 283 -39.60 -7.70 -1.19
N ARG A 284 -38.89 -6.68 -0.71
CA ARG A 284 -37.60 -6.70 -0.02
C ARG A 284 -37.68 -7.63 1.19
N LEU A 285 -36.75 -8.57 1.32
CA LEU A 285 -36.47 -9.24 2.60
C LEU A 285 -34.97 -9.17 2.87
N SER A 286 -34.69 -8.49 3.97
CA SER A 286 -33.41 -8.22 4.59
C SER A 286 -32.73 -9.50 5.08
N PHE A 287 -31.51 -9.74 4.63
CA PHE A 287 -30.60 -10.68 5.28
C PHE A 287 -29.96 -10.01 6.48
N THR A 288 -30.21 -10.56 7.66
CA THR A 288 -29.49 -10.24 8.89
C THR A 288 -28.04 -10.66 8.75
N ARG A 289 -27.17 -9.65 8.89
CA ARG A 289 -25.71 -9.69 8.93
C ARG A 289 -25.25 -10.44 10.18
N GLU A 290 -24.80 -11.68 10.02
CA GLU A 290 -23.83 -12.26 10.95
C GLU A 290 -22.42 -11.79 10.54
N GLN A 291 -21.67 -11.35 11.53
CA GLN A 291 -20.43 -10.61 11.39
C GLN A 291 -19.31 -11.50 10.83
N SER A 292 -18.87 -11.19 9.62
CA SER A 292 -17.64 -11.71 9.01
C SER A 292 -16.42 -10.92 9.52
N PRO A 293 -15.27 -11.55 9.79
CA PRO A 293 -14.01 -10.83 9.77
C PRO A 293 -13.64 -10.55 8.30
N SER A 294 -13.63 -9.26 8.00
CA SER A 294 -13.04 -8.49 6.90
C SER A 294 -12.32 -9.26 5.79
N THR A 295 -12.76 -9.05 4.55
CA THR A 295 -11.86 -9.00 3.39
C THR A 295 -10.70 -8.06 3.72
N GLU A 296 -9.47 -8.56 3.89
CA GLU A 296 -8.28 -7.73 3.94
C GLU A 296 -8.03 -7.13 2.55
N MET A 297 -8.80 -6.10 2.20
CA MET A 297 -8.21 -5.01 1.45
C MET A 297 -7.23 -4.37 2.41
N LEU A 298 -5.92 -4.49 2.13
CA LEU A 298 -4.94 -3.64 2.80
C LEU A 298 -5.41 -2.19 2.55
N PRO A 299 -5.53 -1.36 3.61
CA PRO A 299 -6.03 -0.01 3.44
C PRO A 299 -5.15 0.70 2.40
N PRO A 300 -5.75 1.39 1.40
CA PRO A 300 -4.94 2.25 0.55
C PRO A 300 -4.25 3.26 1.47
N PRO A 301 -2.96 3.59 1.21
CA PRO A 301 -2.33 4.69 1.93
C PRO A 301 -3.23 5.91 1.77
N SER A 302 -3.63 6.49 2.90
CA SER A 302 -4.43 7.72 2.94
C SER A 302 -3.63 8.83 2.27
N THR A 303 -3.91 9.06 0.99
CA THR A 303 -3.43 10.24 0.29
C THR A 303 -4.42 11.37 0.59
N PRO A 304 -3.96 12.55 1.04
CA PRO A 304 -4.74 13.74 0.85
C PRO A 304 -4.91 13.91 -0.67
N ARG A 305 -6.14 13.94 -1.15
CA ARG A 305 -6.43 14.57 -2.43
C ARG A 305 -5.89 15.99 -2.35
N GLY A 306 -4.74 16.24 -2.98
CA GLY A 306 -4.39 17.59 -3.41
C GLY A 306 -5.58 18.12 -4.18
N GLN A 307 -6.16 19.19 -3.65
CA GLN A 307 -7.39 19.77 -4.14
C GLN A 307 -7.29 20.03 -5.65
N ALA A 308 -8.32 19.59 -6.36
CA ALA A 308 -8.57 20.03 -7.71
C ALA A 308 -8.50 21.56 -7.77
N ALA A 309 -7.73 22.08 -8.70
CA ALA A 309 -7.82 23.47 -9.13
C ALA A 309 -9.30 23.83 -9.37
N PRO A 310 -9.82 24.95 -8.87
CA PRO A 310 -11.10 25.43 -9.34
C PRO A 310 -10.92 25.87 -10.79
N ALA A 311 -11.68 25.24 -11.68
CA ALA A 311 -11.91 25.73 -13.02
C ALA A 311 -12.72 27.03 -12.95
N ALA A 312 -12.09 28.14 -13.34
CA ALA A 312 -12.63 29.24 -14.16
C ALA A 312 -11.52 30.28 -14.38
#